data_AF-A0A367RV58-F1
#
_entry.id   AF-A0A367RV58-F1
#
_cell.length_a   1.000
_cell.length_b   1.000
_cell.length_c   1.000
_cell.angle_alpha   90.00
_cell.angle_beta   90.00
_cell.angle_gamma   90.00
#
_symmetry.space_group_name_H-M   'P 1'
#
loop_
_entity.id
_entity.type
_entity.pdbx_description
1 polymer ?
#
loop_
_entity_poly.entity_id
_entity_poly.type
_entity_poly.pdbx_seq_one_letter_code
_entity_poly.pdbx_strand_id
1 'polypeptide(L)'
;MKIPTLKHNAQINNIVFSPDEKTVATTSSDSTAKLWNLQKGEIVTLKHDGVVNHAVFSPDGKTIATTTSSDKTVKLWNLQCQLIATLKHDDGVSKVIFKPDGKSVLTTSYDNAKLWNLKGQEIATFKNKHLEKAVFSLMVRRLLLLQVIVLQILADL
;
A
#
# COMPACT_ATOMS: atom_id res chain seq x y z
N MET A 1 14.31 2.47 -26.06
CA MET A 1 14.39 2.67 -24.59
C MET A 1 14.11 1.34 -23.91
N LYS A 2 15.00 0.84 -23.05
CA LYS A 2 14.81 -0.45 -22.37
C LYS A 2 14.23 -0.20 -20.98
N ILE A 3 13.00 -0.66 -20.74
CA ILE A 3 12.39 -0.61 -19.41
C ILE A 3 13.16 -1.61 -18.51
N PRO A 4 13.54 -1.22 -17.28
CA PRO A 4 14.25 -2.10 -16.36
C PRO A 4 13.39 -3.30 -15.99
N THR A 5 14.01 -4.48 -15.91
CA THR A 5 13.36 -5.67 -15.37
C THR A 5 13.29 -5.55 -13.85
N LEU A 6 12.08 -5.65 -13.29
CA LEU A 6 11.84 -5.58 -11.85
C LEU A 6 12.17 -6.93 -11.19
N LYS A 7 13.44 -7.14 -10.82
CA LYS A 7 13.92 -8.43 -10.32
C LYS A 7 13.71 -8.61 -8.81
N HIS A 8 13.26 -9.81 -8.45
CA HIS A 8 13.19 -10.33 -7.09
C HIS A 8 13.78 -11.74 -7.06
N ASN A 9 14.16 -12.21 -5.87
CA ASN A 9 14.72 -13.55 -5.67
C ASN A 9 13.63 -14.62 -5.42
N ALA A 10 12.37 -14.21 -5.39
CA ALA A 10 11.21 -15.08 -5.26
C ALA A 10 10.00 -14.45 -5.98
N GLN A 11 8.83 -15.06 -5.83
CA GLN A 11 7.57 -14.61 -6.42
C GLN A 11 7.25 -13.16 -6.03
N ILE A 12 6.91 -12.35 -7.04
CA ILE A 12 6.33 -11.03 -6.85
C ILE A 12 4.84 -11.19 -6.50
N ASN A 13 4.42 -10.61 -5.39
CA ASN A 13 3.07 -10.74 -4.84
C ASN A 13 2.17 -9.53 -5.20
N ASN A 14 2.76 -8.35 -5.36
CA ASN A 14 2.02 -7.13 -5.68
C ASN A 14 2.91 -6.13 -6.45
N ILE A 15 2.25 -5.32 -7.28
CA ILE A 15 2.86 -4.23 -8.05
C ILE A 15 1.91 -3.03 -7.98
N VAL A 16 2.44 -1.84 -7.69
CA VAL A 16 1.65 -0.61 -7.61
C VAL A 16 2.45 0.59 -8.12
N PHE A 17 1.80 1.50 -8.85
CA PHE A 17 2.39 2.77 -9.28
C PHE A 17 2.29 3.83 -8.18
N SER A 18 3.28 4.71 -8.10
CA SER A 18 3.16 5.97 -7.36
C SER A 18 2.14 6.89 -8.05
N PRO A 19 1.53 7.84 -7.31
CA PRO A 19 0.56 8.78 -7.89
C PRO A 19 1.09 9.65 -9.03
N ASP A 20 2.41 9.87 -9.07
CA ASP A 20 3.08 10.62 -10.15
C ASP A 20 3.53 9.74 -11.33
N GLU A 21 3.23 8.43 -11.28
CA GLU A 21 3.52 7.41 -12.29
C GLU A 21 5.01 7.21 -12.61
N LYS A 22 5.92 7.83 -11.84
CA LYS A 22 7.37 7.74 -12.08
C LYS A 22 8.03 6.58 -11.35
N THR A 23 7.38 6.08 -10.30
CA THR A 23 7.91 5.03 -9.44
C THR A 23 6.93 3.86 -9.40
N VAL A 24 7.48 2.65 -9.43
CA VAL A 24 6.73 1.42 -9.18
C VAL A 24 7.22 0.83 -7.86
N ALA A 25 6.31 0.38 -7.02
CA ALA A 25 6.63 -0.47 -5.88
C ALA A 25 6.26 -1.92 -6.20
N THR A 26 7.14 -2.85 -5.86
CA THR A 26 6.88 -4.29 -5.93
C THR A 26 7.05 -4.91 -4.55
N THR A 27 6.29 -5.95 -4.26
CA THR A 27 6.46 -6.75 -3.03
C THR A 27 6.68 -8.21 -3.38
N SER A 28 7.40 -8.95 -2.54
CA SER A 28 7.84 -10.30 -2.88
C SER A 28 7.90 -11.23 -1.67
N SER A 29 7.85 -12.52 -1.99
CA SER A 29 8.09 -13.62 -1.05
C SER A 29 9.55 -13.75 -0.63
N ASP A 30 10.47 -12.95 -1.19
CA ASP A 30 11.87 -12.84 -0.74
C ASP A 30 12.06 -11.89 0.46
N SER A 31 10.97 -11.58 1.16
CA SER A 31 10.91 -10.67 2.29
C SER A 31 11.35 -9.23 1.97
N THR A 32 11.20 -8.81 0.70
CA THR A 32 11.46 -7.43 0.31
C THR A 32 10.28 -6.77 -0.39
N ALA A 33 10.16 -5.46 -0.19
CA ALA A 33 9.53 -4.56 -1.15
C ALA A 33 10.60 -3.71 -1.81
N LYS A 34 10.44 -3.42 -3.11
CA LYS A 34 11.41 -2.62 -3.88
C LYS A 34 10.71 -1.46 -4.56
N LEU A 35 11.39 -0.31 -4.66
CA LEU A 35 10.95 0.82 -5.47
C LEU A 35 11.81 0.94 -6.72
N TRP A 36 11.17 1.23 -7.84
CA TRP A 36 11.79 1.25 -9.16
C TRP A 36 11.44 2.54 -9.88
N ASN A 37 12.44 3.22 -10.42
CA ASN A 37 12.22 4.26 -11.40
C ASN A 37 12.26 3.60 -12.78
N LEU A 38 11.24 3.83 -13.60
CA LEU A 38 11.13 3.18 -14.93
C LEU A 38 12.26 3.56 -15.91
N GLN A 39 13.05 4.59 -15.61
CA GLN A 39 14.19 5.01 -16.41
C GLN A 39 15.52 4.61 -15.77
N LYS A 40 15.62 4.62 -14.44
CA LYS A 40 16.88 4.41 -13.70
C LYS A 40 17.05 3.01 -13.11
N GLY A 41 15.98 2.21 -13.04
CA GLY A 41 16.00 0.90 -12.39
C GLY A 41 15.64 0.94 -10.91
N GLU A 42 16.16 -0.01 -10.13
CA GLU A 42 15.92 -0.11 -8.69
C GLU A 42 16.46 1.14 -7.96
N ILE A 43 15.65 1.71 -7.08
CA ILE A 43 16.01 2.88 -6.25
C ILE A 43 16.20 2.46 -4.80
N VAL A 44 15.32 1.59 -4.30
CA VAL A 44 15.19 1.28 -2.87
C VAL A 44 14.82 -0.19 -2.69
N THR A 45 15.41 -0.83 -1.68
CA THR A 45 14.94 -2.10 -1.11
C THR A 45 14.51 -1.89 0.36
N LEU A 46 13.26 -2.18 0.66
CA LEU A 46 12.67 -2.21 2.00
C LEU A 46 12.68 -3.66 2.50
N LYS A 47 13.43 -3.92 3.56
CA LYS A 47 13.58 -5.26 4.14
C LYS A 47 12.51 -5.54 5.19
N HIS A 48 11.99 -6.76 5.15
CA HIS A 48 11.04 -7.31 6.11
C HIS A 48 11.57 -8.64 6.66
N ASP A 49 10.99 -9.11 7.77
CA ASP A 49 11.35 -10.39 8.36
C ASP A 49 10.57 -11.55 7.70
N GLY A 50 9.42 -11.26 7.10
CA GLY A 50 8.60 -12.21 6.34
C GLY A 50 8.10 -11.71 4.98
N VAL A 51 7.31 -12.56 4.32
CA VAL A 51 6.74 -12.34 2.97
C VAL A 51 5.98 -11.02 2.89
N VAL A 52 6.34 -10.17 1.93
CA VAL A 52 5.62 -8.91 1.72
C VAL A 52 4.50 -9.13 0.71
N ASN A 53 3.26 -8.98 1.18
CA ASN A 53 2.06 -9.41 0.44
C ASN A 53 1.45 -8.28 -0.38
N HIS A 54 1.54 -7.05 0.10
CA HIS A 54 0.89 -5.90 -0.51
C HIS A 54 1.65 -4.61 -0.23
N ALA A 55 1.59 -3.66 -1.16
CA ALA A 55 2.04 -2.30 -0.94
C ALA A 55 1.05 -1.27 -1.50
N VAL A 56 1.02 -0.08 -0.91
CA VAL A 56 0.28 1.08 -1.45
C VAL A 56 1.05 2.36 -1.18
N PHE A 57 1.02 3.28 -2.14
CA PHE A 57 1.48 4.65 -1.91
C PHE A 57 0.39 5.47 -1.21
N SER A 58 0.84 6.41 -0.39
CA SER A 58 0.04 7.55 0.04
C SER A 58 -0.36 8.43 -1.16
N PRO A 59 -1.47 9.19 -1.07
CA PRO A 59 -1.93 10.04 -2.16
C PRO A 59 -0.92 11.11 -2.60
N ASP A 60 -0.05 11.57 -1.70
CA ASP A 60 1.02 12.52 -2.01
C ASP A 60 2.31 11.84 -2.50
N GLY A 61 2.34 10.51 -2.55
CA GLY A 61 3.47 9.69 -2.97
C GLY A 61 4.65 9.64 -1.99
N LYS A 62 4.60 10.32 -0.84
CA LYS A 62 5.77 10.47 0.06
C LYS A 62 5.94 9.34 1.06
N THR A 63 4.89 8.57 1.27
CA THR A 63 4.85 7.41 2.18
C THR A 63 4.40 6.17 1.43
N ILE A 64 4.99 5.03 1.75
CA ILE A 64 4.54 3.71 1.31
C ILE A 64 4.13 2.87 2.53
N ALA A 65 3.01 2.17 2.41
CA ALA A 65 2.57 1.18 3.38
C ALA A 65 2.73 -0.22 2.80
N THR A 66 3.34 -1.12 3.55
CA THR A 66 3.61 -2.51 3.16
C THR A 66 3.04 -3.48 4.19
N THR A 67 2.44 -4.58 3.75
CA THR A 67 1.84 -5.58 4.66
C THR A 67 2.60 -6.90 4.67
N THR A 68 2.75 -7.46 5.86
CA THR A 68 3.33 -8.79 6.08
C THR A 68 2.34 -9.60 6.92
N SER A 69 1.65 -10.55 6.28
CA SER A 69 0.61 -11.36 6.92
C SER A 69 1.18 -12.29 7.99
N SER A 70 2.35 -12.91 7.75
CA SER A 70 3.02 -13.78 8.73
C SER A 70 3.41 -13.03 10.00
N ASP A 71 3.84 -11.79 9.83
CA ASP A 71 4.35 -10.93 10.90
C ASP A 71 3.21 -10.13 11.54
N LYS A 72 1.99 -10.24 11.00
CA LYS A 72 0.78 -9.56 11.46
C LYS A 72 0.95 -8.04 11.53
N THR A 73 1.73 -7.49 10.60
CA THR A 73 2.11 -6.08 10.63
C THR A 73 1.86 -5.35 9.32
N VAL A 74 1.65 -4.05 9.46
CA VAL A 74 1.83 -3.06 8.40
C VAL A 74 2.98 -2.16 8.79
N LYS A 75 3.90 -1.94 7.87
CA LYS A 75 5.00 -0.97 8.03
C LYS A 75 4.74 0.24 7.16
N LEU A 76 4.93 1.43 7.72
CA LEU A 76 4.89 2.71 7.01
C LEU A 76 6.32 3.20 6.82
N TRP A 77 6.67 3.55 5.59
CA TRP A 77 8.02 3.99 5.24
C TRP A 77 7.97 5.31 4.50
N ASN A 78 8.96 6.17 4.71
CA ASN A 78 9.20 7.28 3.80
C ASN A 78 10.04 6.83 2.59
N LEU A 79 10.18 7.71 1.60
CA LEU A 79 10.98 7.42 0.39
C LEU A 79 12.50 7.39 0.65
N GLN A 80 12.96 7.76 1.85
CA GLN A 80 14.35 7.63 2.30
C GLN A 80 14.60 6.27 3.00
N CYS A 81 13.69 5.31 2.82
CA CYS A 81 13.77 3.95 3.40
C CYS A 81 13.68 3.91 4.92
N GLN A 82 13.21 4.98 5.56
CA GLN A 82 13.10 5.03 7.01
C GLN A 82 11.73 4.51 7.43
N LEU A 83 11.73 3.61 8.40
CA LEU A 83 10.52 3.11 9.03
C LEU A 83 9.91 4.23 9.89
N ILE A 84 8.72 4.67 9.53
CA ILE A 84 7.95 5.70 10.25
C ILE A 84 7.21 5.05 11.43
N ALA A 85 6.51 3.95 11.15
CA ALA A 85 5.68 3.25 12.13
C ALA A 85 5.48 1.78 11.75
N THR A 86 5.24 0.95 12.75
CA THR A 86 4.77 -0.44 12.60
C THR A 86 3.42 -0.57 13.28
N LEU A 87 2.39 -0.94 12.51
CA LEU A 87 1.02 -1.16 12.94
C LEU A 87 0.82 -2.66 13.16
N LYS A 88 0.40 -3.06 14.37
CA LYS A 88 0.28 -4.46 14.75
C LYS A 88 -1.17 -4.92 14.81
N HIS A 89 -1.43 -6.10 14.28
CA HIS A 89 -2.66 -6.87 14.45
C HIS A 89 -2.39 -8.13 15.26
N ASP A 90 -3.45 -8.75 15.78
CA ASP A 90 -3.37 -10.02 16.49
C ASP A 90 -3.44 -11.22 15.54
N ASP A 91 -3.85 -10.99 14.29
CA ASP A 91 -3.86 -11.96 13.20
C ASP A 91 -3.30 -11.38 11.87
N GLY A 92 -3.18 -12.23 10.85
CA GLY A 92 -2.55 -11.89 9.59
C GLY A 92 -3.23 -10.74 8.85
N VAL A 93 -2.44 -9.74 8.49
CA VAL A 93 -2.90 -8.58 7.73
C VAL A 93 -3.06 -8.93 6.26
N SER A 94 -4.25 -8.64 5.71
CA SER A 94 -4.60 -8.91 4.32
C SER A 94 -4.44 -7.69 3.41
N LYS A 95 -4.85 -6.49 3.86
CA LYS A 95 -4.78 -5.26 3.04
C LYS A 95 -4.49 -4.03 3.90
N VAL A 96 -4.00 -2.99 3.22
CA VAL A 96 -3.85 -1.63 3.75
C VAL A 96 -4.23 -0.64 2.65
N ILE A 97 -4.86 0.46 3.02
CA ILE A 97 -5.12 1.62 2.15
C ILE A 97 -4.89 2.93 2.90
N PHE A 98 -4.47 3.96 2.19
CA PHE A 98 -4.51 5.31 2.69
C PHE A 98 -5.93 5.88 2.55
N LYS A 99 -6.34 6.67 3.53
CA LYS A 99 -7.46 7.60 3.35
C LYS A 99 -7.07 8.64 2.28
N PRO A 100 -8.03 9.16 1.48
CA PRO A 100 -7.72 10.12 0.42
C PRO A 100 -6.99 11.40 0.86
N ASP A 101 -7.12 11.80 2.13
CA ASP A 101 -6.39 12.94 2.70
C ASP A 101 -4.92 12.62 3.04
N GLY A 102 -4.50 11.36 2.94
CA GLY A 102 -3.17 10.87 3.26
C GLY A 102 -2.81 10.85 4.74
N LYS A 103 -3.70 11.24 5.66
CA LYS A 103 -3.37 11.43 7.08
C LYS A 103 -3.52 10.18 7.94
N SER A 104 -4.19 9.17 7.41
CA SER A 104 -4.50 7.93 8.11
C SER A 104 -4.53 6.75 7.15
N VAL A 105 -4.37 5.55 7.70
CA VAL A 105 -4.48 4.29 6.96
C VAL A 105 -5.53 3.39 7.58
N LEU A 106 -6.31 2.71 6.73
CA LEU A 106 -7.18 1.61 7.12
C LEU A 106 -6.48 0.30 6.79
N THR A 107 -6.37 -0.58 7.77
CA THR A 107 -5.82 -1.93 7.63
C THR A 107 -6.91 -2.96 7.86
N THR A 108 -6.83 -4.10 7.19
CA THR A 108 -7.72 -5.25 7.41
C THR A 108 -6.87 -6.48 7.69
N SER A 109 -7.28 -7.28 8.67
CA SER A 109 -6.66 -8.55 9.02
C SER A 109 -7.73 -9.64 9.16
N TYR A 110 -7.33 -10.88 9.40
CA TYR A 110 -8.27 -11.96 9.72
C TYR A 110 -8.99 -11.78 11.07
N ASP A 111 -8.50 -10.87 11.93
CA ASP A 111 -9.12 -10.49 13.20
C ASP A 111 -10.19 -9.39 13.05
N ASN A 112 -9.79 -8.23 12.55
CA ASN A 112 -10.52 -6.97 12.53
C ASN A 112 -9.90 -6.01 11.50
N ALA A 113 -10.61 -4.90 11.27
CA ALA A 113 -10.04 -3.73 10.60
C ALA A 113 -9.69 -2.64 11.61
N LYS A 114 -8.64 -1.88 11.32
CA LYS A 114 -8.17 -0.78 12.18
C LYS A 114 -7.86 0.46 11.37
N LEU A 115 -8.26 1.62 11.90
CA LEU A 115 -7.87 2.92 11.38
C LEU A 115 -6.73 3.46 12.23
N TRP A 116 -5.66 3.93 11.59
CA TRP A 116 -4.45 4.41 12.27
C TRP A 116 -4.05 5.78 11.76
N ASN A 117 -3.43 6.58 12.61
CA ASN A 117 -2.64 7.72 12.12
C ASN A 117 -1.25 7.27 11.66
N LEU A 118 -0.53 8.14 10.96
CA LEU A 118 0.81 7.82 10.45
C LEU A 118 1.90 7.69 11.54
N LYS A 119 1.59 8.09 12.78
CA LYS A 119 2.49 7.89 13.94
C LYS A 119 2.34 6.50 14.55
N GLY A 120 1.48 5.65 14.00
CA GLY A 120 1.24 4.29 14.47
C GLY A 120 0.24 4.18 15.62
N GLN A 121 -0.52 5.24 15.90
CA GLN A 121 -1.55 5.20 16.92
C GLN A 121 -2.87 4.71 16.30
N GLU A 122 -3.50 3.74 16.95
CA GLU A 122 -4.82 3.27 16.59
C GLU A 122 -5.86 4.36 16.90
N ILE A 123 -6.67 4.72 15.91
CA ILE A 123 -7.78 5.68 16.01
C ILE A 123 -9.09 4.93 16.28
N ALA A 124 -9.31 3.79 15.60
CA ALA A 124 -10.52 2.99 15.73
C ALA A 124 -10.28 1.52 15.34
N THR A 125 -11.06 0.61 15.92
CA THR A 125 -11.13 -0.81 15.57
C THR A 125 -12.55 -1.21 15.17
N PHE A 126 -12.68 -2.03 14.13
CA PHE A 126 -13.94 -2.53 13.58
C PHE A 126 -13.96 -4.07 13.62
N LYS A 127 -14.84 -4.68 14.43
CA LYS A 127 -14.82 -6.12 14.76
C LYS A 127 -15.80 -7.00 13.95
N ASN A 128 -16.19 -6.62 12.73
CA ASN A 128 -17.17 -7.39 11.94
C ASN A 128 -16.72 -7.59 10.49
N LYS A 129 -16.47 -8.85 10.11
CA LYS A 129 -15.98 -9.28 8.78
C LYS A 129 -16.87 -8.82 7.61
N HIS A 130 -18.17 -8.59 7.84
CA HIS A 130 -19.09 -8.08 6.81
C HIS A 130 -18.98 -6.56 6.57
N LEU A 131 -18.61 -5.77 7.59
CA LEU A 131 -18.42 -4.32 7.46
C LEU A 131 -17.11 -3.98 6.74
N GLU A 132 -16.10 -4.85 6.84
CA GLU A 132 -14.77 -4.63 6.24
C GLU A 132 -14.82 -4.54 4.71
N LYS A 133 -15.50 -5.50 4.05
CA LYS A 133 -15.69 -5.48 2.59
C LYS A 133 -16.50 -4.26 2.14
N ALA A 134 -17.49 -3.85 2.93
CA ALA A 134 -18.35 -2.71 2.61
C ALA A 134 -17.61 -1.37 2.73
N VAL A 135 -16.88 -1.14 3.83
CA VAL A 135 -16.08 0.07 4.04
C VAL A 135 -14.97 0.20 2.98
N PHE A 136 -14.28 -0.90 2.68
CA PHE A 136 -13.27 -0.93 1.62
C PHE A 136 -13.88 -0.66 0.24
N SER A 137 -14.97 -1.33 -0.11
CA SER A 137 -15.69 -1.12 -1.37
C SER A 137 -16.16 0.34 -1.52
N LEU A 138 -16.64 0.97 -0.46
CA LEU A 138 -17.09 2.36 -0.48
C LEU A 138 -15.92 3.36 -0.60
N MET A 139 -14.79 3.12 0.07
CA MET A 139 -13.60 3.96 -0.06
C MET A 139 -12.94 3.85 -1.44
N VAL A 140 -12.92 2.66 -2.04
CA VAL A 140 -12.37 2.43 -3.37
C VAL A 140 -13.30 2.90 -4.50
N ARG A 141 -14.62 2.66 -4.39
CA ARG A 141 -15.60 3.09 -5.41
C ARG A 141 -15.66 4.61 -5.58
N ARG A 142 -15.46 5.40 -4.52
CA ARG A 142 -15.37 6.87 -4.65
C ARG A 142 -14.14 7.32 -5.44
N LEU A 143 -13.04 6.57 -5.40
CA LEU A 143 -11.83 6.88 -6.15
C LEU A 143 -12.00 6.58 -7.65
N LEU A 144 -12.61 5.43 -7.98
CA LEU A 144 -12.89 5.03 -9.36
C LEU A 144 -13.96 5.91 -10.03
N LEU A 145 -14.99 6.35 -9.29
CA LEU A 145 -16.01 7.24 -9.84
C LEU A 145 -15.43 8.58 -10.32
N LEU A 146 -14.42 9.11 -9.60
CA LEU A 146 -13.77 10.37 -9.97
C LEU A 146 -12.88 10.21 -11.21
N GLN A 147 -12.18 9.09 -11.38
CA GLN A 147 -11.36 8.85 -12.58
C GLN A 147 -12.20 8.70 -13.85
N VAL A 148 -13.36 8.02 -13.77
CA VAL A 148 -14.26 7.86 -14.93
C VAL A 148 -14.88 9.20 -15.34
N ILE A 149 -15.26 10.06 -14.40
CA ILE A 149 -15.82 11.38 -14.71
C ILE A 149 -14.77 12.29 -15.36
N VAL A 150 -13.53 12.30 -14.86
CA VAL A 150 -12.45 13.12 -15.45
C VAL A 150 -12.08 12.63 -16.86
N LEU A 151 -12.02 11.32 -17.09
CA LEU A 151 -11.76 10.76 -18.42
C LEU A 151 -12.90 11.04 -19.42
N GLN A 152 -14.16 11.04 -18.97
CA GLN A 152 -15.29 11.38 -19.84
C GLN A 152 -15.27 12.86 -20.24
N ILE A 153 -15.00 13.77 -19.30
CA ILE A 153 -14.91 15.21 -19.59
C ILE A 153 -13.75 15.53 -20.54
N LEU A 154 -12.63 14.81 -20.46
CA LEU A 154 -11.49 14.98 -21.37
C LEU A 154 -11.69 14.34 -22.75
N ALA A 155 -12.62 13.40 -22.89
CA ALA A 155 -12.96 12.79 -24.18
C ALA A 155 -14.02 13.60 -24.96
N ASP A 156 -14.78 14.44 -24.25
CA ASP A 156 -15.83 15.31 -24.81
C ASP A 156 -15.35 16.76 -25.05
N LEU A 157 -14.05 17.03 -24.97
CA LEU A 157 -13.36 18.32 -25.25
C LEU A 157 -12.38 18.17 -26.42
#